data_AF-A0A6C0IH68-F1
#
_entry.id   AF-A0A6C0IH68-F1
#
_cell.length_a   1.000
_cell.length_b   1.000
_cell.length_c   1.000
_cell.angle_alpha   90.00
_cell.angle_beta   90.00
_cell.angle_gamma   90.00
#
_symmetry.space_group_name_H-M   'P 1'
#
loop_
_entity.id
_entity.type
_entity.pdbx_description
1 polymer ?
#
loop_
_entity_poly.entity_id
_entity_poly.type
_entity_poly.pdbx_seq_one_letter_code
_entity_poly.pdbx_strand_id
1 'polypeptide(L)'
;MEAKWPFMLITFTLIFLLGFMIANVERTSVMNNWATRRCDLPVAFAGAFFKPESDPRTANDFAKDNFEFCMKSYVDKFITLFMTPLTALFGKQVDATNSASDSINSIRSATQTMYNAFSSYVDSMFAKVKKSTFELNRIVHYLRMATGRISGIAMSMIYSGLSIFRGMINAFQFVIRVVLIICTIMLIIIILLWFILFPVIPLILGTLSAIVTLVFALSMVMSQSLGAEASSSKSGFCFADWVQVAVKQKDGTVHPTYVHAVKIGDELVGGGKVTATIQMDGTDVMLYDLHGIHVSGSHLVKGTDDIWKLVATDERAVKTDKVSRRLYCFNTSTNTVPILSKDGTTIDFRDWEEMNNDDVNGQMVWNYMILTMLNCKDTSTYSTWKKDLFKPAEVGVSGKNVKIKTTFGFVPLSDIRLFDKHVVNRYGDPQQVLGVIHAEVENAQDTDGVWHTSFYELHDNAWIRGATSVKQGTDMIQGISLITDTGEYIVWDDETKQERIVRDFTEVGHQNIHKTYSFMSDRLCKDQR
;
A
#
# COMPACT_ATOMS: atom_id res chain seq x y z
N MET A 1 3.01 -9.61 -13.27
CA MET A 1 4.48 -9.55 -13.37
C MET A 1 4.90 -8.47 -12.39
N GLU A 2 5.60 -8.78 -11.30
CA GLU A 2 6.41 -7.82 -10.49
C GLU A 2 6.73 -8.39 -9.10
N ALA A 3 7.84 -9.14 -9.03
CA ALA A 3 8.64 -9.35 -7.82
C ALA A 3 10.09 -9.75 -8.19
N LYS A 4 10.45 -9.72 -9.48
CA LYS A 4 11.74 -10.17 -9.99
C LYS A 4 12.76 -9.05 -10.14
N TRP A 5 12.30 -7.80 -10.23
CA TRP A 5 13.16 -6.62 -10.38
C TRP A 5 14.11 -6.40 -9.20
N PRO A 6 13.70 -6.53 -7.92
CA PRO A 6 14.62 -6.35 -6.79
C PRO A 6 15.72 -7.42 -6.80
N PHE A 7 15.34 -8.67 -7.10
CA PHE A 7 16.27 -9.80 -7.16
C PHE A 7 17.26 -9.69 -8.34
N MET A 8 16.79 -9.24 -9.51
CA MET A 8 17.66 -8.97 -10.65
C MET A 8 18.64 -7.83 -10.36
N LEU A 9 18.18 -6.74 -9.73
CA LEU A 9 19.03 -5.60 -9.35
C LEU A 9 20.14 -6.03 -8.37
N ILE A 10 19.80 -6.80 -7.34
CA ILE A 10 20.77 -7.30 -6.35
C ILE A 10 21.78 -8.24 -7.03
N THR A 11 21.30 -9.13 -7.90
CA THR A 11 22.17 -10.07 -8.62
C THR A 11 23.13 -9.36 -9.58
N PHE A 12 22.63 -8.37 -10.34
CA PHE A 12 23.47 -7.55 -11.23
C PHE A 12 24.51 -6.75 -10.44
N THR A 13 24.11 -6.17 -9.30
CA THR A 13 25.01 -5.41 -8.43
C THR A 13 26.12 -6.30 -7.87
N LEU A 14 25.79 -7.51 -7.43
CA LEU A 14 26.77 -8.49 -6.94
C LEU A 14 27.73 -8.95 -8.04
N ILE A 15 27.24 -9.23 -9.25
CA ILE A 15 28.08 -9.60 -10.40
C ILE A 15 29.02 -8.45 -10.78
N PHE A 16 28.51 -7.21 -10.81
CA PHE A 16 29.29 -6.03 -11.10
C PHE A 16 30.39 -5.79 -10.06
N LEU A 17 30.06 -5.88 -8.77
CA LEU A 17 31.03 -5.74 -7.67
C LEU A 17 32.09 -6.84 -7.69
N LEU A 18 31.70 -8.08 -7.98
CA LEU A 18 32.66 -9.18 -8.11
C LEU A 18 33.60 -8.97 -9.31
N GLY A 19 33.06 -8.57 -10.47
CA GLY A 19 33.85 -8.22 -11.64
C GLY A 19 34.81 -7.07 -11.38
N PHE A 20 34.34 -6.03 -10.69
CA PHE A 20 35.17 -4.90 -10.27
C PHE A 20 36.28 -5.31 -9.29
N MET A 21 35.99 -6.19 -8.33
CA MET A 21 37.00 -6.73 -7.40
C MET A 21 38.07 -7.53 -8.14
N ILE A 22 37.69 -8.44 -9.03
CA ILE A 22 38.63 -9.25 -9.83
C ILE A 22 39.49 -8.34 -10.72
N ALA A 23 38.89 -7.35 -11.38
CA ALA A 23 39.61 -6.40 -12.22
C ALA A 23 40.64 -5.58 -11.42
N ASN A 24 40.31 -5.15 -10.19
CA ASN A 24 41.25 -4.45 -9.32
C ASN A 24 42.42 -5.34 -8.87
N VAL A 25 42.17 -6.61 -8.58
CA VAL A 25 43.22 -7.57 -8.19
C VAL A 25 44.19 -7.84 -9.35
N GLU A 26 43.67 -8.02 -10.56
CA GLU A 26 44.48 -8.28 -11.76
C GLU A 26 45.14 -7.01 -12.34
N ARG A 27 44.71 -5.81 -11.92
CA ARG A 27 45.18 -4.53 -12.47
C ARG A 27 46.70 -4.41 -12.48
N THR A 28 47.35 -4.74 -11.38
CA THR A 28 48.81 -4.67 -11.23
C THR A 28 49.52 -5.69 -12.14
N SER A 29 48.98 -6.90 -12.25
CA SER A 29 49.52 -7.98 -13.10
C SER A 29 49.47 -7.63 -14.59
N VAL A 30 48.32 -7.10 -15.04
CA VAL A 30 48.12 -6.64 -16.42
C VAL A 30 49.00 -5.45 -16.74
N MET A 31 49.14 -4.50 -15.81
CA MET A 31 49.96 -3.30 -16.02
C MET A 31 51.46 -3.59 -16.08
N ASN A 32 51.94 -4.51 -15.25
CA ASN A 32 53.34 -4.97 -15.30
C ASN A 32 53.69 -5.65 -16.63
N ASN A 33 52.69 -6.22 -17.34
CA ASN A 33 52.86 -6.91 -18.61
C ASN A 33 52.08 -6.23 -19.75
N TRP A 34 51.95 -4.90 -19.70
CA TRP A 34 51.05 -4.16 -20.60
C TRP A 34 51.34 -4.42 -22.09
N ALA A 35 52.62 -4.47 -22.48
CA ALA A 35 53.02 -4.66 -23.88
C ALA A 35 52.45 -5.94 -24.52
N THR A 36 52.30 -7.01 -23.74
CA THR A 36 51.81 -8.32 -24.21
C THR A 36 50.32 -8.53 -23.96
N ARG A 37 49.76 -7.93 -22.91
CA ARG A 37 48.37 -8.15 -22.46
C ARG A 37 47.38 -7.10 -22.96
N ARG A 38 47.82 -5.94 -23.45
CA ARG A 38 46.95 -4.81 -23.84
C ARG A 38 45.96 -5.08 -24.97
N CYS A 39 46.24 -6.10 -25.79
CA CYS A 39 45.35 -6.55 -26.85
C CYS A 39 44.58 -7.83 -26.50
N ASP A 40 44.63 -8.29 -25.25
CA ASP A 40 43.67 -9.30 -24.80
C ASP A 40 42.27 -8.68 -24.82
N LEU A 41 41.28 -9.43 -25.30
CA LEU A 41 39.92 -8.92 -25.53
C LEU A 41 39.34 -8.17 -24.31
N PRO A 42 39.40 -8.69 -23.07
CA PRO A 42 38.86 -7.97 -21.90
C PRO A 42 39.65 -6.69 -21.57
N VAL A 43 40.96 -6.68 -21.82
CA VAL A 43 41.87 -5.56 -21.50
C VAL A 43 41.72 -4.43 -22.51
N ALA A 44 41.56 -4.77 -23.80
CA ALA A 44 41.36 -3.80 -24.86
C ALA A 44 40.06 -3.00 -24.69
N PHE A 45 38.95 -3.66 -24.32
CA PHE A 45 37.66 -3.01 -24.07
C PHE A 45 37.61 -2.25 -22.74
N ALA A 46 38.36 -2.70 -21.73
CA ALA A 46 38.47 -2.02 -20.44
C ALA A 46 39.67 -1.07 -20.35
N GLY A 47 40.21 -0.59 -21.48
CA GLY A 47 41.45 0.20 -21.53
C GLY A 47 41.45 1.42 -20.61
N ALA A 48 40.29 2.05 -20.38
CA ALA A 48 40.14 3.20 -19.50
C ALA A 48 40.44 2.87 -18.02
N PHE A 49 40.13 1.65 -17.58
CA PHE A 49 40.36 1.18 -16.21
C PHE A 49 41.85 0.88 -15.92
N PHE A 50 42.59 0.51 -16.97
CA PHE A 50 44.02 0.20 -16.89
C PHE A 50 44.90 1.42 -17.17
N LYS A 51 44.36 2.65 -17.20
CA LYS A 51 45.18 3.85 -17.33
C LYS A 51 46.05 4.04 -16.06
N PRO A 52 47.38 4.18 -16.18
CA PRO A 52 48.23 4.56 -15.05
C PRO A 52 48.13 6.07 -14.77
N GLU A 53 48.32 6.46 -13.50
CA GLU A 53 48.25 7.88 -13.09
C GLU A 53 49.39 8.73 -13.67
N SER A 54 50.51 8.09 -14.04
CA SER A 54 51.65 8.74 -14.69
C SER A 54 51.39 9.15 -16.16
N ASP A 55 50.30 8.69 -16.78
CA ASP A 55 49.97 9.04 -18.16
C ASP A 55 49.17 10.35 -18.21
N PRO A 56 49.62 11.36 -18.98
CA PRO A 56 48.97 12.67 -19.05
C PRO A 56 47.64 12.67 -19.81
N ARG A 57 47.31 11.62 -20.55
CA ARG A 57 46.07 11.53 -21.35
C ARG A 57 44.82 11.35 -20.47
N THR A 58 43.65 11.64 -21.00
CA THR A 58 42.40 11.26 -20.32
C THR A 58 42.21 9.74 -20.39
N ALA A 59 41.41 9.16 -19.49
CA ALA A 59 41.14 7.71 -19.49
C ALA A 59 40.53 7.24 -20.81
N ASN A 60 39.70 8.08 -21.44
CA ASN A 60 39.07 7.79 -22.73
C ASN A 60 40.08 7.87 -23.88
N ASP A 61 40.97 8.87 -23.89
CA ASP A 61 41.98 9.00 -24.94
C ASP A 61 42.99 7.85 -24.87
N PHE A 62 43.41 7.47 -23.65
CA PHE A 62 44.24 6.29 -23.43
C PHE A 62 43.58 5.00 -23.96
N ALA A 63 42.29 4.81 -23.68
CA ALA A 63 41.55 3.64 -24.13
C ALA A 63 41.40 3.59 -25.66
N LYS A 64 41.11 4.74 -26.29
CA LYS A 64 40.99 4.86 -27.75
C LYS A 64 42.30 4.56 -28.45
N ASP A 65 43.40 5.16 -28.02
CA ASP A 65 44.72 4.92 -28.59
C ASP A 65 45.12 3.44 -28.47
N ASN A 66 44.80 2.80 -27.33
CA ASN A 66 45.06 1.38 -27.14
C ASN A 66 44.22 0.50 -28.08
N PHE A 67 42.93 0.83 -28.24
CA PHE A 67 42.04 0.10 -29.14
C PHE A 67 42.50 0.22 -30.60
N GLU A 68 42.85 1.42 -31.05
CA GLU A 68 43.40 1.65 -32.40
C GLU A 68 44.71 0.88 -32.63
N PHE A 69 45.61 0.89 -31.64
CA PHE A 69 46.85 0.12 -31.70
C PHE A 69 46.56 -1.38 -31.90
N CYS A 70 45.65 -1.95 -31.10
CA CYS A 70 45.32 -3.36 -31.18
C CYS A 70 44.64 -3.72 -32.49
N MET A 71 43.71 -2.87 -32.97
CA MET A 71 43.08 -3.03 -34.28
C MET A 71 44.11 -3.03 -35.41
N LYS A 72 45.05 -2.09 -35.41
CA LYS A 72 46.14 -2.05 -36.40
C LYS A 72 47.01 -3.31 -36.32
N SER A 73 47.36 -3.77 -35.13
CA SER A 73 48.15 -4.99 -34.95
C SER A 73 47.44 -6.25 -35.47
N TYR A 74 46.12 -6.34 -35.28
CA TYR A 74 45.32 -7.44 -35.85
C TYR A 74 45.28 -7.38 -37.37
N VAL A 75 45.09 -6.20 -37.95
CA VAL A 75 45.12 -5.99 -39.40
C VAL A 75 46.48 -6.34 -39.98
N ASP A 76 47.59 -5.89 -39.37
CA ASP A 76 48.95 -6.19 -39.85
C ASP A 76 49.25 -7.70 -39.80
N LYS A 77 48.85 -8.40 -38.72
CA LYS A 77 48.97 -9.87 -38.63
C LYS A 77 48.14 -10.57 -39.69
N PHE A 78 46.93 -10.10 -39.96
CA PHE A 78 46.05 -10.65 -40.98
C PHE A 78 46.60 -10.43 -42.39
N ILE A 79 47.04 -9.21 -42.72
CA ILE A 79 47.66 -8.87 -44.01
C ILE A 79 48.96 -9.66 -44.22
N THR A 80 49.80 -9.80 -43.19
CA THR A 80 51.04 -10.59 -43.29
C THR A 80 50.74 -12.07 -43.57
N LEU A 81 49.79 -12.65 -42.83
CA LEU A 81 49.36 -14.04 -43.04
C LEU A 81 48.78 -14.26 -44.45
N PHE A 82 48.05 -13.27 -44.97
CA PHE A 82 47.41 -13.34 -46.28
C PHE A 82 48.40 -13.07 -47.44
N MET A 83 49.33 -12.13 -47.27
CA MET A 83 50.30 -11.74 -48.31
C MET A 83 51.46 -12.73 -48.45
N THR A 84 51.84 -13.45 -47.39
CA THR A 84 52.95 -14.43 -47.42
C THR A 84 52.83 -15.47 -48.57
N PRO A 85 51.69 -16.16 -48.75
CA PRO A 85 51.53 -17.07 -49.89
C PRO A 85 51.45 -16.34 -51.24
N LEU A 86 50.94 -15.11 -51.27
CA LEU A 86 50.84 -14.30 -52.49
C LEU A 86 52.23 -13.86 -52.98
N THR A 87 53.11 -13.43 -52.08
CA THR A 87 54.50 -13.09 -52.41
C THR A 87 55.32 -14.31 -52.81
N ALA A 88 55.03 -15.49 -52.24
CA ALA A 88 55.65 -16.75 -52.65
C ALA A 88 55.23 -17.18 -54.07
N LEU A 89 54.03 -16.82 -54.52
CA LEU A 89 53.55 -17.03 -55.89
C LEU A 89 54.21 -16.07 -56.88
N PHE A 90 54.27 -14.77 -56.57
CA PHE A 90 54.92 -13.78 -57.43
C PHE A 90 56.45 -13.99 -57.53
N GLY A 91 57.09 -14.46 -56.45
CA GLY A 91 58.52 -14.83 -56.48
C GLY A 91 58.83 -16.00 -57.42
N LYS A 92 57.84 -16.81 -57.80
CA LYS A 92 57.98 -17.89 -58.79
C LYS A 92 57.70 -17.44 -60.23
N GLN A 93 57.33 -16.17 -60.46
CA GLN A 93 56.89 -15.66 -61.76
C GLN A 93 57.95 -14.82 -62.49
N VAL A 94 59.20 -14.80 -61.99
CA VAL A 94 60.30 -14.02 -62.58
C VAL A 94 61.14 -14.80 -63.60
N ASP A 95 60.98 -16.11 -63.76
CA ASP A 95 61.69 -16.85 -64.81
C ASP A 95 60.78 -17.79 -65.62
N ALA A 96 60.89 -17.64 -66.94
CA ALA A 96 60.50 -18.59 -68.00
C ALA A 96 59.00 -18.73 -68.34
N THR A 97 58.59 -17.86 -69.27
CA THR A 97 57.97 -18.25 -70.55
C THR A 97 58.24 -19.70 -70.96
N ASN A 98 57.35 -20.62 -70.60
CA ASN A 98 56.92 -21.75 -71.44
C ASN A 98 55.70 -22.46 -70.82
N SER A 99 54.70 -22.72 -71.68
CA SER A 99 53.47 -23.51 -71.47
C SER A 99 52.35 -22.89 -70.62
N ALA A 100 51.31 -22.40 -71.31
CA ALA A 100 50.04 -21.98 -70.70
C ALA A 100 49.38 -23.10 -69.86
N SER A 101 49.70 -24.37 -70.15
CA SER A 101 49.26 -25.53 -69.36
C SER A 101 49.87 -25.54 -67.96
N ASP A 102 51.15 -25.19 -67.84
CA ASP A 102 51.87 -25.13 -66.56
C ASP A 102 51.41 -23.93 -65.73
N SER A 103 51.05 -22.83 -66.40
CA SER A 103 50.41 -21.68 -65.76
C SER A 103 49.02 -22.03 -65.22
N ILE A 104 48.19 -22.77 -65.97
CA ILE A 104 46.87 -23.23 -65.50
C ILE A 104 47.00 -24.23 -64.35
N ASN A 105 47.95 -25.16 -64.42
CA ASN A 105 48.23 -26.10 -63.33
C ASN A 105 48.78 -25.39 -62.09
N SER A 106 49.58 -24.34 -62.27
CA SER A 106 50.05 -23.47 -61.19
C SER A 106 48.90 -22.68 -60.56
N ILE A 107 47.97 -22.13 -61.36
CA ILE A 107 46.76 -21.46 -60.86
C ILE A 107 45.86 -22.44 -60.10
N ARG A 108 45.67 -23.66 -60.61
CA ARG A 108 44.93 -24.72 -59.91
C ARG A 108 45.61 -25.11 -58.60
N SER A 109 46.94 -25.28 -58.61
CA SER A 109 47.72 -25.59 -57.41
C SER A 109 47.65 -24.44 -56.38
N ALA A 110 47.73 -23.20 -56.83
CA ALA A 110 47.57 -22.01 -55.99
C ALA A 110 46.17 -21.94 -55.38
N THR A 111 45.13 -22.16 -56.19
CA THR A 111 43.72 -22.18 -55.75
C THR A 111 43.49 -23.31 -54.74
N GLN A 112 44.04 -24.50 -54.98
CA GLN A 112 43.93 -25.62 -54.04
C GLN A 112 44.68 -25.35 -52.74
N THR A 113 45.85 -24.71 -52.82
CA THR A 113 46.63 -24.33 -51.64
C THR A 113 45.89 -23.27 -50.83
N MET A 114 45.33 -22.25 -51.50
CA MET A 114 44.48 -21.23 -50.87
C MET A 114 43.24 -21.85 -50.24
N TYR A 115 42.57 -22.77 -50.93
CA TYR A 115 41.41 -23.49 -50.41
C TYR A 115 41.76 -24.32 -49.18
N ASN A 116 42.86 -25.08 -49.22
CA ASN A 116 43.32 -25.88 -48.09
C ASN A 116 43.72 -25.01 -46.91
N ALA A 117 44.42 -23.89 -47.15
CA ALA A 117 44.78 -22.92 -46.12
C ALA A 117 43.54 -22.30 -45.48
N PHE A 118 42.59 -21.85 -46.30
CA PHE A 118 41.32 -21.29 -45.84
C PHE A 118 40.48 -22.32 -45.06
N SER A 119 40.32 -23.54 -45.59
CA SER A 119 39.60 -24.63 -44.93
C SER A 119 40.23 -24.95 -43.58
N SER A 120 41.56 -25.07 -43.51
CA SER A 120 42.25 -25.37 -42.25
C SER A 120 42.05 -24.27 -41.19
N TYR A 121 41.96 -23.01 -41.61
CA TYR A 121 41.66 -21.90 -40.72
C TYR A 121 40.20 -21.94 -40.24
N VAL A 122 39.26 -22.15 -41.16
CA VAL A 122 37.83 -22.29 -40.86
C VAL A 122 37.57 -23.48 -39.94
N ASP A 123 38.20 -24.63 -40.18
CA ASP A 123 38.11 -25.82 -39.35
C ASP A 123 38.67 -25.56 -37.94
N SER A 124 39.79 -24.85 -37.83
CA SER A 124 40.35 -24.42 -36.55
C SER A 124 39.40 -23.48 -35.80
N MET A 125 38.75 -22.54 -36.50
CA MET A 125 37.73 -21.67 -35.90
C MET A 125 36.50 -22.45 -35.42
N PHE A 126 35.94 -23.32 -36.26
CA PHE A 126 34.80 -24.16 -35.89
C PHE A 126 35.13 -25.10 -34.72
N ALA A 127 36.34 -25.64 -34.66
CA ALA A 127 36.80 -26.44 -33.53
C ALA A 127 36.82 -25.63 -32.22
N LYS A 128 37.28 -24.37 -32.27
CA LYS A 128 37.26 -23.45 -31.12
C LYS A 128 35.83 -23.08 -30.72
N VAL A 129 34.95 -22.79 -31.68
CA VAL A 129 33.53 -22.48 -31.43
C VAL A 129 32.82 -23.67 -30.79
N LYS A 130 33.03 -24.89 -31.28
CA LYS A 130 32.46 -26.12 -30.69
C LYS A 130 32.95 -26.35 -29.26
N LYS A 131 34.25 -26.21 -29.01
CA LYS A 131 34.81 -26.32 -27.65
C LYS A 131 34.25 -25.24 -26.71
N SER A 132 34.16 -24.00 -27.17
CA SER A 132 33.58 -22.89 -26.40
C SER A 132 32.10 -23.11 -26.08
N THR A 133 31.32 -23.60 -27.04
CA THR A 133 29.89 -23.91 -26.85
C THR A 133 29.69 -25.03 -25.83
N PHE A 134 30.53 -26.07 -25.86
CA PHE A 134 30.49 -27.14 -24.87
C PHE A 134 30.76 -26.61 -23.46
N GLU A 135 31.77 -25.75 -23.31
CA GLU A 135 32.10 -25.11 -22.04
C GLU A 135 30.98 -24.19 -21.53
N LEU A 136 30.35 -23.42 -22.42
CA LEU A 136 29.19 -22.59 -22.08
C LEU A 136 27.99 -23.42 -21.64
N ASN A 137 27.66 -24.50 -22.35
CA ASN A 137 26.58 -25.40 -21.95
C ASN A 137 26.85 -26.01 -20.57
N ARG A 138 28.10 -26.39 -20.29
CA ARG A 138 28.50 -26.89 -18.96
C ARG A 138 28.26 -25.84 -17.87
N ILE A 139 28.63 -24.58 -18.10
CA ILE A 139 28.38 -23.48 -17.17
C ILE A 139 26.87 -23.28 -16.93
N VAL A 140 26.06 -23.28 -17.98
CA VAL A 140 24.59 -23.14 -17.87
C VAL A 140 23.98 -24.29 -17.06
N HIS A 141 24.46 -25.53 -17.25
CA HIS A 141 24.03 -26.67 -16.43
C HIS A 141 24.39 -26.50 -14.95
N TYR A 142 25.61 -26.04 -14.64
CA TYR A 142 26.00 -25.75 -13.26
C TYR A 142 25.16 -24.63 -12.65
N LEU A 143 24.85 -23.58 -13.40
CA LEU A 143 23.98 -22.50 -12.95
C LEU A 143 22.56 -23.02 -12.67
N ARG A 144 22.00 -23.83 -13.57
CA ARG A 144 20.69 -24.47 -13.36
C ARG A 144 20.69 -25.36 -12.12
N MET A 145 21.72 -26.19 -11.92
CA MET A 145 21.84 -27.00 -10.70
C MET A 145 21.94 -26.14 -9.44
N ALA A 146 22.70 -25.04 -9.47
CA ALA A 146 22.80 -24.11 -8.35
C ALA A 146 21.45 -23.47 -8.02
N THR A 147 20.70 -22.99 -9.03
CA THR A 147 19.34 -22.44 -8.81
C THR A 147 18.38 -23.46 -8.21
N GLY A 148 18.44 -24.72 -8.65
CA GLY A 148 17.64 -25.81 -8.08
C GLY A 148 18.00 -26.13 -6.63
N ARG A 149 19.27 -26.02 -6.24
CA ARG A 149 19.68 -26.15 -4.84
C ARG A 149 19.19 -24.99 -3.99
N ILE A 150 19.30 -23.75 -4.50
CA ILE A 150 18.84 -22.55 -3.80
C ILE A 150 17.32 -22.61 -3.57
N SER A 151 16.54 -23.00 -4.58
CA SER A 151 15.09 -23.14 -4.42
C SER A 151 14.72 -24.24 -3.41
N GLY A 152 15.45 -25.35 -3.40
CA GLY A 152 15.28 -26.42 -2.40
C GLY A 152 15.58 -25.94 -0.97
N ILE A 153 16.66 -25.19 -0.79
CA ILE A 153 17.02 -24.61 0.51
C ILE A 153 15.97 -23.58 0.96
N ALA A 154 15.54 -22.69 0.08
CA ALA A 154 14.51 -21.69 0.39
C ALA A 154 13.17 -22.35 0.79
N MET A 155 12.74 -23.39 0.07
CA MET A 155 11.53 -24.14 0.39
C MET A 155 11.63 -24.84 1.75
N SER A 156 12.80 -25.42 2.07
CA SER A 156 13.07 -26.00 3.39
C SER A 156 12.98 -24.96 4.51
N MET A 157 13.52 -23.75 4.31
CA MET A 157 13.40 -22.66 5.29
C MET A 157 11.95 -22.24 5.52
N ILE A 158 11.15 -22.12 4.46
CA ILE A 158 9.73 -21.76 4.57
C ILE A 158 8.96 -22.82 5.38
N TYR A 159 9.14 -24.10 5.06
CA TYR A 159 8.46 -25.17 5.78
C TYR A 159 8.95 -25.30 7.23
N SER A 160 10.24 -25.09 7.49
CA SER A 160 10.79 -25.05 8.85
C SER A 160 10.17 -23.89 9.65
N GLY A 161 10.09 -22.69 9.08
CA GLY A 161 9.46 -21.53 9.72
C GLY A 161 7.97 -21.76 10.01
N LEU A 162 7.23 -22.33 9.06
CA LEU A 162 5.81 -22.70 9.27
C LEU A 162 5.64 -23.74 10.38
N SER A 163 6.57 -24.69 10.51
CA SER A 163 6.56 -25.69 11.58
C SER A 163 6.78 -25.06 12.95
N ILE A 164 7.74 -24.13 13.06
CA ILE A 164 8.00 -23.38 14.31
C ILE A 164 6.77 -22.56 14.71
N PHE A 165 6.17 -21.84 13.76
CA PHE A 165 4.99 -21.02 14.03
C PHE A 165 3.79 -21.87 14.49
N ARG A 166 3.55 -23.02 13.84
CA ARG A 166 2.53 -23.99 14.29
C ARG A 166 2.84 -24.55 15.67
N GLY A 167 4.12 -24.83 15.96
CA GLY A 167 4.57 -25.25 17.29
C GLY A 167 4.22 -24.22 18.37
N MET A 168 4.44 -22.93 18.10
CA MET A 168 4.09 -21.85 19.01
C MET A 168 2.58 -21.75 19.25
N ILE A 169 1.76 -21.83 18.19
CA ILE A 169 0.30 -21.82 18.32
C ILE A 169 -0.18 -22.99 19.19
N ASN A 170 0.34 -24.19 18.94
CA ASN A 170 -0.02 -25.37 19.72
C ASN A 170 0.39 -25.23 21.19
N ALA A 171 1.56 -24.64 21.48
CA ALA A 171 2.01 -24.35 22.84
C ALA A 171 1.07 -23.35 23.54
N PHE A 172 0.68 -22.26 22.87
CA PHE A 172 -0.28 -21.30 23.44
C PHE A 172 -1.65 -21.93 23.68
N GLN A 173 -2.16 -22.73 22.73
CA GLN A 173 -3.42 -23.46 22.90
C GLN A 173 -3.36 -24.44 24.08
N PHE A 174 -2.23 -25.10 24.28
CA PHE A 174 -2.01 -25.96 25.45
C PHE A 174 -2.08 -25.15 26.75
N VAL A 175 -1.38 -24.02 26.84
CA VAL A 175 -1.40 -23.15 28.03
C VAL A 175 -2.81 -22.65 28.32
N ILE A 176 -3.51 -22.12 27.30
CA ILE A 176 -4.90 -21.65 27.44
C ILE A 176 -5.80 -22.78 27.95
N ARG A 177 -5.67 -23.99 27.40
CA ARG A 177 -6.48 -25.15 27.82
C ARG A 177 -6.21 -25.53 29.28
N VAL A 178 -4.96 -25.49 29.73
CA VAL A 178 -4.61 -25.73 31.15
C VAL A 178 -5.23 -24.67 32.06
N VAL A 179 -5.12 -23.39 31.70
CA VAL A 179 -5.71 -22.28 32.47
C VAL A 179 -7.22 -22.43 32.56
N LEU A 180 -7.91 -22.75 31.46
CA LEU A 180 -9.36 -22.95 31.46
C LEU A 180 -9.80 -24.13 32.34
N ILE A 181 -9.03 -25.21 32.39
CA ILE A 181 -9.31 -26.35 33.29
C ILE A 181 -9.21 -25.89 34.76
N ILE A 182 -8.15 -25.15 35.12
CA ILE A 182 -7.97 -24.62 36.49
C ILE A 182 -9.12 -23.67 36.85
N CYS A 183 -9.47 -22.73 35.97
CA CYS A 183 -10.59 -21.80 36.19
C CYS A 183 -11.92 -22.54 36.37
N THR A 184 -12.16 -23.60 35.60
CA THR A 184 -13.38 -24.41 35.73
C THR A 184 -13.43 -25.14 37.07
N ILE A 185 -12.31 -25.72 37.52
CA ILE A 185 -12.22 -26.35 38.85
C ILE A 185 -12.45 -25.33 39.96
N MET A 186 -11.84 -24.15 39.87
CA MET A 186 -12.06 -23.06 40.84
C MET A 186 -13.53 -22.65 40.92
N LEU A 187 -14.21 -22.53 39.78
CA LEU A 187 -15.63 -22.19 39.72
C LEU A 187 -16.49 -23.26 40.40
N ILE A 188 -16.22 -24.55 40.15
CA ILE A 188 -16.90 -25.66 40.83
C ILE A 188 -16.69 -25.59 42.35
N ILE A 189 -15.46 -25.32 42.80
CA ILE A 189 -15.13 -25.16 44.22
C ILE A 189 -15.89 -23.98 44.83
N ILE A 190 -15.98 -22.84 44.14
CA ILE A 190 -16.75 -21.66 44.60
C ILE A 190 -18.22 -22.00 44.76
N ILE A 191 -18.83 -22.70 43.79
CA ILE A 191 -20.23 -23.13 43.88
C ILE A 191 -20.41 -24.08 45.08
N LEU A 192 -19.51 -25.05 45.26
CA LEU A 192 -19.59 -26.01 46.36
C LEU A 192 -19.41 -25.32 47.73
N LEU A 193 -18.45 -24.39 47.84
CA LEU A 193 -18.26 -23.55 49.04
C LEU A 193 -19.49 -22.68 49.32
N TRP A 194 -20.15 -22.16 48.30
CA TRP A 194 -21.38 -21.37 48.45
C TRP A 194 -22.48 -22.19 49.14
N PHE A 195 -22.68 -23.45 48.76
CA PHE A 195 -23.65 -24.34 49.41
C PHE A 195 -23.26 -24.74 50.84
N ILE A 196 -21.96 -24.93 51.13
CA ILE A 196 -21.48 -25.23 52.49
C ILE A 196 -21.65 -24.02 53.41
N LEU A 197 -21.37 -22.81 52.92
CA LEU A 197 -21.45 -21.57 53.69
C LEU A 197 -22.88 -21.02 53.77
N PHE A 198 -23.83 -21.57 53.01
CA PHE A 198 -25.25 -21.17 52.97
C PHE A 198 -25.92 -20.97 54.34
N PRO A 199 -25.66 -21.77 55.40
CA PRO A 199 -26.24 -21.54 56.73
C PRO A 199 -25.73 -20.27 57.42
N VAL A 200 -24.54 -19.79 57.03
CA VAL A 200 -23.84 -18.65 57.65
C VAL A 200 -23.99 -17.36 56.81
N ILE A 201 -24.38 -17.48 55.54
CA ILE A 201 -24.63 -16.36 54.61
C ILE A 201 -25.60 -15.31 55.19
N PRO A 202 -26.71 -15.65 55.89
CA PRO A 202 -27.60 -14.63 56.47
C PRO A 202 -26.92 -13.76 57.53
N LEU A 203 -25.97 -14.32 58.28
CA LEU A 203 -25.25 -13.64 59.37
C LEU A 203 -24.19 -12.66 58.80
N ILE A 204 -23.61 -13.01 57.64
CA ILE A 204 -22.63 -12.20 56.91
C ILE A 204 -23.33 -11.10 56.07
N LEU A 205 -24.47 -11.40 55.44
CA LEU A 205 -25.26 -10.43 54.69
C LEU A 205 -25.93 -9.39 55.62
N GLY A 206 -26.28 -9.78 56.85
CA GLY A 206 -26.79 -8.84 57.86
C GLY A 206 -25.80 -7.72 58.16
N THR A 207 -24.52 -8.07 58.38
CA THR A 207 -23.46 -7.09 58.69
C THR A 207 -22.98 -6.32 57.46
N LEU A 208 -22.96 -6.95 56.28
CA LEU A 208 -22.66 -6.27 55.03
C LEU A 208 -23.77 -5.33 54.55
N SER A 209 -25.05 -5.64 54.78
CA SER A 209 -26.17 -4.77 54.35
C SER A 209 -26.15 -3.39 55.03
N ALA A 210 -25.70 -3.33 56.28
CA ALA A 210 -25.52 -2.08 57.03
C ALA A 210 -24.35 -1.24 56.48
N ILE A 211 -23.28 -1.91 56.02
CA ILE A 211 -22.13 -1.25 55.39
C ILE A 211 -22.49 -0.81 53.96
N VAL A 212 -23.22 -1.65 53.21
CA VAL A 212 -23.62 -1.39 51.83
C VAL A 212 -24.68 -0.30 51.74
N THR A 213 -25.61 -0.14 52.69
CA THR A 213 -26.53 1.02 52.71
C THR A 213 -25.79 2.33 52.97
N LEU A 214 -24.79 2.31 53.85
CA LEU A 214 -23.93 3.47 54.11
C LEU A 214 -23.07 3.82 52.88
N VAL A 215 -22.54 2.81 52.18
CA VAL A 215 -21.74 2.99 50.95
C VAL A 215 -22.60 3.34 49.74
N PHE A 216 -23.84 2.84 49.62
CA PHE A 216 -24.78 3.20 48.55
C PHE A 216 -25.29 4.63 48.69
N ALA A 217 -25.51 5.11 49.92
CA ALA A 217 -25.83 6.52 50.16
C ALA A 217 -24.67 7.44 49.73
N LEU A 218 -23.43 6.99 49.86
CA LEU A 218 -22.24 7.74 49.43
C LEU A 218 -21.92 7.56 47.93
N SER A 219 -22.22 6.40 47.34
CA SER A 219 -21.91 6.10 45.93
C SER A 219 -22.96 6.61 44.95
N MET A 220 -24.19 6.91 45.39
CA MET A 220 -25.16 7.68 44.58
C MET A 220 -24.65 9.10 44.28
N VAL A 221 -23.71 9.63 45.08
CA VAL A 221 -22.99 10.89 44.82
C VAL A 221 -21.84 10.69 43.80
N MET A 222 -21.37 9.46 43.57
CA MET A 222 -20.19 9.17 42.73
C MET A 222 -20.49 8.39 41.44
N SER A 223 -21.69 7.84 41.26
CA SER A 223 -22.03 6.96 40.13
C SER A 223 -22.33 7.67 38.81
N GLN A 224 -22.08 8.98 38.68
CA GLN A 224 -22.11 9.67 37.38
C GLN A 224 -20.84 9.45 36.54
N SER A 225 -19.75 8.93 37.11
CA SER A 225 -18.43 8.93 36.42
C SER A 225 -18.07 7.64 35.66
N LEU A 226 -18.81 6.53 35.83
CA LEU A 226 -18.39 5.20 35.33
C LEU A 226 -19.11 4.73 34.06
N GLY A 227 -20.14 5.43 33.60
CA GLY A 227 -20.83 5.12 32.33
C GLY A 227 -20.17 5.73 31.08
N ALA A 228 -19.23 6.65 31.25
CA ALA A 228 -18.69 7.48 30.17
C ALA A 228 -17.50 6.85 29.42
N GLU A 229 -16.86 5.81 29.96
CA GLU A 229 -15.65 5.25 29.35
C GLU A 229 -15.96 4.27 28.21
N ALA A 230 -17.10 3.57 28.26
CA ALA A 230 -17.55 2.67 27.19
C ALA A 230 -18.37 3.36 26.07
N SER A 231 -18.76 4.62 26.26
CA SER A 231 -19.45 5.44 25.25
C SER A 231 -18.51 6.32 24.43
N SER A 232 -17.33 6.69 24.96
CA SER A 232 -16.40 7.61 24.28
C SER A 232 -15.74 7.03 23.02
N SER A 233 -15.70 5.71 22.86
CA SER A 233 -15.17 5.04 21.66
C SER A 233 -16.23 4.81 20.57
N LYS A 234 -17.47 5.27 20.77
CA LYS A 234 -18.62 5.03 19.88
C LYS A 234 -19.06 6.25 19.07
N SER A 235 -18.46 7.41 19.34
CA SER A 235 -18.90 8.69 18.81
C SER A 235 -17.96 9.21 17.74
N GLY A 236 -18.51 9.67 16.61
CA GLY A 236 -17.78 10.04 15.39
C GLY A 236 -16.71 11.12 15.51
N PHE A 237 -15.97 11.31 14.41
CA PHE A 237 -14.81 12.18 14.28
C PHE A 237 -15.18 13.61 13.87
N CYS A 238 -15.53 14.49 14.80
CA CYS A 238 -16.10 15.79 14.39
C CYS A 238 -15.88 16.92 15.41
N PHE A 239 -16.03 18.15 14.95
CA PHE A 239 -15.98 19.39 15.71
C PHE A 239 -17.37 19.84 16.15
N ALA A 240 -17.46 20.55 17.27
CA ALA A 240 -18.69 21.22 17.70
C ALA A 240 -19.08 22.35 16.72
N ASP A 241 -20.38 22.63 16.60
CA ASP A 241 -20.92 23.56 15.60
C ASP A 241 -20.36 25.00 15.68
N TRP A 242 -19.92 25.44 16.85
CA TRP A 242 -19.33 26.76 17.12
C TRP A 242 -17.82 26.85 16.90
N VAL A 243 -17.14 25.75 16.55
CA VAL A 243 -15.72 25.80 16.20
C VAL A 243 -15.53 26.63 14.92
N GLN A 244 -14.44 27.39 14.86
CA GLN A 244 -14.11 28.23 13.70
C GLN A 244 -12.89 27.69 12.98
N VAL A 245 -12.94 27.70 11.65
CA VAL A 245 -11.82 27.41 10.76
C VAL A 245 -11.49 28.65 9.94
N ALA A 246 -10.22 28.82 9.59
CA ALA A 246 -9.79 29.95 8.76
C ALA A 246 -10.00 29.60 7.28
N VAL A 247 -10.92 30.30 6.61
CA VAL A 247 -11.21 30.13 5.19
C VAL A 247 -10.58 31.29 4.40
N LYS A 248 -9.85 30.95 3.35
CA LYS A 248 -9.28 31.89 2.39
C LYS A 248 -10.32 32.21 1.31
N GLN A 249 -10.64 33.49 1.17
CA GLN A 249 -11.54 34.00 0.15
C GLN A 249 -10.81 34.17 -1.20
N LYS A 250 -11.58 34.32 -2.27
CA LYS A 250 -11.06 34.50 -3.64
C LYS A 250 -10.22 35.78 -3.80
N ASP A 251 -10.44 36.78 -2.96
CA ASP A 251 -9.67 38.03 -2.92
C ASP A 251 -8.35 37.91 -2.11
N GLY A 252 -8.07 36.73 -1.56
CA GLY A 252 -6.90 36.45 -0.73
C GLY A 252 -7.06 36.80 0.75
N THR A 253 -8.21 37.34 1.17
CA THR A 253 -8.49 37.61 2.59
C THR A 253 -8.77 36.33 3.36
N VAL A 254 -8.49 36.34 4.66
CA VAL A 254 -8.76 35.21 5.55
C VAL A 254 -9.91 35.59 6.47
N HIS A 255 -10.96 34.76 6.46
CA HIS A 255 -12.13 34.94 7.29
C HIS A 255 -12.32 33.74 8.23
N PRO A 256 -12.52 33.97 9.53
CA PRO A 256 -12.92 32.90 10.44
C PRO A 256 -14.37 32.51 10.14
N THR A 257 -14.57 31.25 9.77
CA THR A 257 -15.87 30.69 9.41
C THR A 257 -16.21 29.56 10.37
N TYR A 258 -17.43 29.57 10.92
CA TYR A 258 -17.90 28.47 11.75
C TYR A 258 -17.98 27.17 10.94
N VAL A 259 -17.65 26.04 11.55
CA VAL A 259 -17.63 24.73 10.87
C VAL A 259 -18.97 24.36 10.22
N HIS A 260 -20.09 24.77 10.81
CA HIS A 260 -21.41 24.53 10.22
C HIS A 260 -21.71 25.37 8.96
N ALA A 261 -20.94 26.43 8.72
CA ALA A 261 -21.10 27.35 7.59
C ALA A 261 -20.09 27.10 6.47
N VAL A 262 -19.10 26.22 6.69
CA VAL A 262 -18.12 25.80 5.68
C VAL A 262 -18.85 25.05 4.57
N LYS A 263 -18.48 25.36 3.32
CA LYS A 263 -19.05 24.75 2.14
C LYS A 263 -17.99 23.98 1.36
N ILE A 264 -18.47 22.98 0.65
CA ILE A 264 -17.72 22.33 -0.42
C ILE A 264 -17.21 23.41 -1.40
N GLY A 265 -15.91 23.38 -1.69
CA GLY A 265 -15.25 24.38 -2.52
C GLY A 265 -14.47 25.46 -1.76
N ASP A 266 -14.69 25.61 -0.45
CA ASP A 266 -13.94 26.57 0.36
C ASP A 266 -12.46 26.15 0.49
N GLU A 267 -11.53 27.12 0.47
CA GLU A 267 -10.10 26.88 0.72
C GLU A 267 -9.78 27.15 2.20
N LEU A 268 -9.35 26.12 2.94
CA LEU A 268 -8.85 26.26 4.30
C LEU A 268 -7.40 26.75 4.29
N VAL A 269 -7.07 27.68 5.18
CA VAL A 269 -5.69 28.15 5.35
C VAL A 269 -4.80 26.99 5.81
N GLY A 270 -3.92 26.51 4.93
CA GLY A 270 -3.01 25.38 5.19
C GLY A 270 -3.63 23.98 5.00
N GLY A 271 -4.95 23.87 4.86
CA GLY A 271 -5.69 22.61 4.72
C GLY A 271 -6.22 22.32 3.31
N GLY A 272 -5.87 23.15 2.32
CA GLY A 272 -6.32 22.96 0.94
C GLY A 272 -7.83 23.17 0.75
N LYS A 273 -8.40 22.55 -0.29
CA LYS A 273 -9.81 22.73 -0.68
C LYS A 273 -10.69 21.72 0.06
N VAL A 274 -11.85 22.16 0.58
CA VAL A 274 -12.89 21.29 1.13
C VAL A 274 -13.58 20.53 -0.01
N THR A 275 -13.48 19.20 0.01
CA THR A 275 -14.06 18.28 -1.00
C THR A 275 -15.31 17.55 -0.49
N ALA A 276 -15.50 17.47 0.83
CA ALA A 276 -16.74 16.96 1.43
C ALA A 276 -17.08 17.67 2.74
N THR A 277 -18.37 17.72 3.06
CA THR A 277 -18.89 18.18 4.36
C THR A 277 -19.72 17.08 5.00
N ILE A 278 -19.42 16.77 6.25
CA ILE A 278 -20.00 15.67 7.02
C ILE A 278 -20.70 16.28 8.21
N GLN A 279 -22.00 15.98 8.36
CA GLN A 279 -22.79 16.40 9.51
C GLN A 279 -23.28 15.16 10.26
N MET A 280 -23.05 15.11 11.57
CA MET A 280 -23.38 13.95 12.41
C MET A 280 -24.19 14.32 13.66
N ASP A 281 -24.87 13.32 14.23
CA ASP A 281 -25.49 13.38 15.55
C ASP A 281 -24.42 13.47 16.64
N GLY A 282 -24.49 14.54 17.45
CA GLY A 282 -23.57 14.81 18.55
C GLY A 282 -24.18 14.60 19.94
N THR A 283 -25.45 14.17 20.04
CA THR A 283 -26.24 14.22 21.29
C THR A 283 -25.58 13.48 22.47
N ASP A 284 -24.94 12.33 22.21
CA ASP A 284 -24.27 11.50 23.23
C ASP A 284 -22.74 11.42 23.02
N VAL A 285 -22.16 12.43 22.36
CA VAL A 285 -20.73 12.48 22.04
C VAL A 285 -19.99 13.32 23.06
N MET A 286 -19.04 12.70 23.76
CA MET A 286 -18.15 13.40 24.69
C MET A 286 -17.19 14.31 23.91
N LEU A 287 -17.22 15.60 24.23
CA LEU A 287 -16.32 16.59 23.67
C LEU A 287 -15.12 16.83 24.60
N TYR A 288 -14.01 17.23 23.98
CA TYR A 288 -12.79 17.64 24.63
C TYR A 288 -12.48 19.07 24.21
N ASP A 289 -11.98 19.86 25.15
CA ASP A 289 -11.43 21.18 24.92
C ASP A 289 -9.92 21.05 24.71
N LEU A 290 -9.48 21.37 23.50
CA LEU A 290 -8.08 21.44 23.10
C LEU A 290 -7.76 22.89 22.75
N HIS A 291 -7.19 23.63 23.70
CA HIS A 291 -6.86 25.06 23.56
C HIS A 291 -8.03 25.94 23.03
N GLY A 292 -9.25 25.64 23.48
CA GLY A 292 -10.48 26.33 23.08
C GLY A 292 -11.22 25.71 21.89
N ILE A 293 -10.65 24.67 21.28
CA ILE A 293 -11.25 23.91 20.18
C ILE A 293 -12.05 22.76 20.78
N HIS A 294 -13.35 22.70 20.48
CA HIS A 294 -14.25 21.69 21.03
C HIS A 294 -14.47 20.58 20.00
N VAL A 295 -13.93 19.40 20.28
CA VAL A 295 -13.82 18.31 19.31
C VAL A 295 -14.07 16.97 19.99
N SER A 296 -14.58 15.99 19.25
CA SER A 296 -14.84 14.65 19.79
C SER A 296 -13.53 13.94 20.17
N GLY A 297 -13.61 13.09 21.21
CA GLY A 297 -12.44 12.38 21.72
C GLY A 297 -11.77 11.43 20.72
N SER A 298 -12.53 10.92 19.74
CA SER A 298 -12.00 10.01 18.72
C SER A 298 -11.34 10.73 17.54
N HIS A 299 -11.42 12.06 17.44
CA HIS A 299 -10.81 12.81 16.34
C HIS A 299 -9.29 12.67 16.37
N LEU A 300 -8.63 12.54 15.22
CA LEU A 300 -7.17 12.48 15.15
C LEU A 300 -6.56 13.89 15.15
N VAL A 301 -5.67 14.13 16.10
CA VAL A 301 -4.92 15.37 16.25
C VAL A 301 -3.43 15.10 16.18
N LYS A 302 -2.68 16.05 15.62
CA LYS A 302 -1.22 16.00 15.63
C LYS A 302 -0.70 16.39 17.00
N GLY A 303 -0.06 15.43 17.68
CA GLY A 303 0.54 15.63 19.00
C GLY A 303 1.73 16.58 19.00
N THR A 304 2.18 17.00 20.18
CA THR A 304 3.41 17.80 20.32
C THR A 304 4.67 17.04 19.92
N ASP A 305 4.56 15.72 19.84
CA ASP A 305 5.57 14.76 19.39
C ASP A 305 5.50 14.48 17.87
N ASP A 306 4.71 15.26 17.12
CA ASP A 306 4.46 15.11 15.67
C ASP A 306 3.74 13.79 15.26
N ILE A 307 3.26 13.02 16.24
CA ILE A 307 2.53 11.76 16.04
C ILE A 307 1.02 12.01 16.04
N TRP A 308 0.31 11.38 15.11
CA TRP A 308 -1.15 11.40 15.08
C TRP A 308 -1.73 10.51 16.17
N LYS A 309 -2.56 11.09 17.04
CA LYS A 309 -3.23 10.39 18.15
C LYS A 309 -4.68 10.86 18.30
N LEU A 310 -5.49 10.07 18.98
CA LEU A 310 -6.87 10.46 19.30
C LEU A 310 -6.83 11.65 20.26
N VAL A 311 -7.73 12.62 20.09
CA VAL A 311 -7.82 13.79 20.99
C VAL A 311 -7.98 13.34 22.44
N ALA A 312 -8.77 12.31 22.71
CA ALA A 312 -8.97 11.78 24.07
C ALA A 312 -7.68 11.27 24.74
N THR A 313 -6.64 10.97 23.95
CA THR A 313 -5.32 10.51 24.41
C THR A 313 -4.25 11.59 24.37
N ASP A 314 -4.55 12.78 23.83
CA ASP A 314 -3.63 13.90 23.78
C ASP A 314 -3.53 14.59 25.15
N GLU A 315 -2.30 14.80 25.61
CA GLU A 315 -1.98 15.43 26.89
C GLU A 315 -2.52 16.85 27.06
N ARG A 316 -2.82 17.56 25.97
CA ARG A 316 -3.40 18.90 25.99
C ARG A 316 -4.92 18.90 26.09
N ALA A 317 -5.56 17.76 25.83
CA ALA A 317 -7.02 17.66 25.75
C ALA A 317 -7.67 17.51 27.13
N VAL A 318 -8.66 18.35 27.41
CA VAL A 318 -9.40 18.32 28.68
C VAL A 318 -10.86 17.98 28.41
N LYS A 319 -11.43 17.01 29.15
CA LYS A 319 -12.88 16.70 29.04
C LYS A 319 -13.70 17.95 29.37
N THR A 320 -14.76 18.19 28.60
CA THR A 320 -15.66 19.33 28.81
C THR A 320 -17.10 18.87 28.98
N ASP A 321 -17.88 19.60 29.79
CA ASP A 321 -19.32 19.38 29.95
C ASP A 321 -20.15 19.98 28.81
N LYS A 322 -19.49 20.64 27.85
CA LYS A 322 -20.17 21.18 26.67
C LYS A 322 -20.63 20.05 25.77
N VAL A 323 -21.86 20.18 25.32
CA VAL A 323 -22.50 19.25 24.40
C VAL A 323 -22.90 20.01 23.13
N SER A 324 -22.82 19.33 21.99
CA SER A 324 -23.32 19.86 20.72
C SER A 324 -24.23 18.83 20.10
N ARG A 325 -25.47 19.20 19.79
CA ARG A 325 -26.42 18.27 19.15
C ARG A 325 -25.96 17.84 17.75
N ARG A 326 -25.19 18.68 17.07
CA ARG A 326 -24.65 18.42 15.73
C ARG A 326 -23.16 18.59 15.75
N LEU A 327 -22.47 17.65 15.12
CA LEU A 327 -21.04 17.77 14.90
C LEU A 327 -20.75 17.84 13.41
N TYR A 328 -19.65 18.51 13.08
CA TYR A 328 -19.24 18.80 11.71
C TYR A 328 -17.82 18.30 11.47
N CYS A 329 -17.60 17.67 10.33
CA CYS A 329 -16.30 17.30 9.82
C CYS A 329 -16.25 17.53 8.31
N PHE A 330 -15.09 17.37 7.71
CA PHE A 330 -14.85 17.67 6.31
C PHE A 330 -13.95 16.59 5.70
N ASN A 331 -13.92 16.55 4.37
CA ASN A 331 -12.76 16.06 3.63
C ASN A 331 -12.10 17.24 2.95
N THR A 332 -10.78 17.16 2.82
CA THR A 332 -9.90 18.19 2.30
C THR A 332 -8.92 17.59 1.31
N SER A 333 -8.44 18.40 0.36
CA SER A 333 -7.47 17.93 -0.63
C SER A 333 -6.10 17.56 -0.03
N THR A 334 -5.79 17.97 1.21
CA THR A 334 -4.54 17.66 1.91
C THR A 334 -4.69 16.62 3.02
N ASN A 335 -5.91 16.12 3.22
CA ASN A 335 -6.28 15.25 4.34
C ASN A 335 -6.01 15.86 5.73
N THR A 336 -6.04 17.18 5.84
CA THR A 336 -5.73 17.91 7.08
C THR A 336 -6.64 19.12 7.25
N VAL A 337 -7.07 19.35 8.49
CA VAL A 337 -7.90 20.48 8.90
C VAL A 337 -7.12 21.29 9.94
N PRO A 338 -6.37 22.32 9.52
CA PRO A 338 -5.69 23.21 10.45
C PRO A 338 -6.69 24.16 11.11
N ILE A 339 -6.67 24.22 12.43
CA ILE A 339 -7.54 25.09 13.22
C ILE A 339 -6.69 26.02 14.07
N LEU A 340 -6.97 27.32 13.96
CA LEU A 340 -6.35 28.33 14.82
C LEU A 340 -6.99 28.27 16.21
N SER A 341 -6.19 27.90 17.19
CA SER A 341 -6.55 27.89 18.60
C SER A 341 -6.67 29.31 19.15
N LYS A 342 -7.37 29.47 20.29
CA LYS A 342 -7.53 30.76 20.97
C LYS A 342 -6.21 31.38 21.44
N ASP A 343 -5.19 30.57 21.67
CA ASP A 343 -3.85 31.03 22.04
C ASP A 343 -2.98 31.44 20.84
N GLY A 344 -3.52 31.40 19.62
CA GLY A 344 -2.84 31.77 18.39
C GLY A 344 -1.98 30.67 17.78
N THR A 345 -1.97 29.45 18.36
CA THR A 345 -1.31 28.30 17.77
C THR A 345 -2.21 27.63 16.71
N THR A 346 -1.63 27.09 15.65
CA THR A 346 -2.37 26.28 14.68
C THR A 346 -2.24 24.82 15.08
N ILE A 347 -3.37 24.14 15.23
CA ILE A 347 -3.43 22.72 15.57
C ILE A 347 -3.97 21.96 14.36
N ASP A 348 -3.23 20.96 13.91
CA ASP A 348 -3.60 20.13 12.77
C ASP A 348 -4.43 18.94 13.22
N PHE A 349 -5.59 18.78 12.59
CA PHE A 349 -6.45 17.62 12.71
C PHE A 349 -6.48 16.85 11.39
N ARG A 350 -6.78 15.55 11.41
CA ARG A 350 -7.08 14.81 10.18
C ARG A 350 -8.52 15.04 9.76
N ASP A 351 -8.76 15.00 8.47
CA ASP A 351 -10.11 14.96 7.93
C ASP A 351 -10.66 13.51 7.97
N TRP A 352 -11.89 13.27 7.47
CA TRP A 352 -12.49 11.92 7.58
C TRP A 352 -11.83 10.90 6.64
N GLU A 353 -11.54 11.31 5.41
CA GLU A 353 -10.83 10.45 4.46
C GLU A 353 -9.34 10.51 4.75
N GLU A 354 -8.93 9.73 5.76
CA GLU A 354 -7.58 9.76 6.32
C GLU A 354 -6.49 9.19 5.37
N MET A 355 -6.83 8.84 4.11
CA MET A 355 -5.97 8.25 3.09
C MET A 355 -6.11 8.94 1.73
N ASN A 356 -5.00 9.02 0.98
CA ASN A 356 -5.00 9.60 -0.36
C ASN A 356 -5.50 8.58 -1.42
N ASN A 357 -6.30 9.06 -2.37
CA ASN A 357 -6.75 8.33 -3.56
C ASN A 357 -5.61 7.85 -4.49
N ASP A 358 -4.39 8.35 -4.30
CA ASP A 358 -3.20 7.87 -5.02
C ASP A 358 -2.47 6.71 -4.30
N ASP A 359 -2.79 6.42 -3.02
CA ASP A 359 -2.19 5.31 -2.27
C ASP A 359 -2.83 3.96 -2.64
N VAL A 360 -2.49 3.43 -3.82
CA VAL A 360 -3.01 2.16 -4.34
C VAL A 360 -2.82 1.00 -3.35
N ASN A 361 -1.68 0.96 -2.66
CA ASN A 361 -1.39 -0.09 -1.68
C ASN A 361 -2.26 0.07 -0.44
N GLY A 362 -2.38 1.29 0.10
CA GLY A 362 -3.28 1.60 1.20
C GLY A 362 -4.72 1.21 0.89
N GLN A 363 -5.23 1.61 -0.28
CA GLN A 363 -6.59 1.28 -0.71
C GLN A 363 -6.83 -0.22 -0.85
N MET A 364 -5.85 -0.97 -1.38
CA MET A 364 -5.96 -2.42 -1.46
C MET A 364 -6.06 -3.06 -0.06
N VAL A 365 -5.23 -2.61 0.88
CA VAL A 365 -5.25 -3.14 2.26
C VAL A 365 -6.53 -2.71 2.99
N TRP A 366 -7.01 -1.48 2.75
CA TRP A 366 -8.29 -1.00 3.23
C TRP A 366 -9.43 -1.88 2.73
N ASN A 367 -9.56 -2.06 1.41
CA ASN A 367 -10.55 -2.96 0.81
C ASN A 367 -10.46 -4.37 1.41
N TYR A 368 -9.25 -4.90 1.59
CA TYR A 368 -9.06 -6.21 2.20
C TYR A 368 -9.59 -6.25 3.64
N MET A 369 -9.26 -5.25 4.46
CA MET A 369 -9.71 -5.14 5.84
C MET A 369 -11.24 -5.06 5.92
N ILE A 370 -11.85 -4.14 5.17
CA ILE A 370 -13.30 -3.92 5.16
C ILE A 370 -14.04 -5.16 4.67
N LEU A 371 -13.65 -5.74 3.53
CA LEU A 371 -14.29 -6.95 3.00
C LEU A 371 -14.11 -8.15 3.92
N THR A 372 -12.96 -8.27 4.59
CA THR A 372 -12.75 -9.30 5.61
C THR A 372 -13.69 -9.10 6.80
N MET A 373 -13.84 -7.87 7.29
CA MET A 373 -14.73 -7.56 8.40
C MET A 373 -16.19 -7.86 8.04
N LEU A 374 -16.63 -7.46 6.85
CA LEU A 374 -18.00 -7.64 6.38
C LEU A 374 -18.34 -9.12 6.08
N ASN A 375 -17.38 -9.91 5.58
CA ASN A 375 -17.59 -11.31 5.19
C ASN A 375 -17.03 -12.33 6.20
N CYS A 376 -16.56 -11.91 7.37
CA CYS A 376 -15.81 -12.75 8.33
C CYS A 376 -16.52 -14.05 8.77
N LYS A 377 -17.85 -14.13 8.60
CA LYS A 377 -18.66 -15.28 9.02
C LYS A 377 -18.68 -16.42 7.99
N ASP A 378 -18.31 -16.16 6.74
CA ASP A 378 -18.41 -17.16 5.67
C ASP A 378 -17.18 -17.16 4.77
N THR A 379 -16.27 -18.10 5.04
CA THR A 379 -15.03 -18.28 4.25
C THR A 379 -15.27 -18.74 2.81
N SER A 380 -16.47 -19.26 2.49
CA SER A 380 -16.78 -19.71 1.13
C SER A 380 -16.92 -18.54 0.14
N THR A 381 -17.24 -17.35 0.64
CA THR A 381 -17.43 -16.12 -0.15
C THR A 381 -16.11 -15.47 -0.60
N TYR A 382 -14.95 -15.92 -0.10
CA TYR A 382 -13.64 -15.32 -0.42
C TYR A 382 -13.37 -15.24 -1.92
N SER A 383 -13.77 -16.27 -2.68
CA SER A 383 -13.54 -16.30 -4.13
C SER A 383 -14.33 -15.23 -4.90
N THR A 384 -15.43 -14.76 -4.32
CA THR A 384 -16.33 -13.73 -4.85
C THR A 384 -15.72 -12.35 -4.66
N TRP A 385 -15.49 -11.93 -3.41
CA TRP A 385 -15.09 -10.56 -3.11
C TRP A 385 -13.59 -10.28 -3.29
N LYS A 386 -12.71 -11.30 -3.35
CA LYS A 386 -11.26 -11.08 -3.58
C LYS A 386 -10.95 -10.36 -4.91
N LYS A 387 -11.87 -10.43 -5.88
CA LYS A 387 -11.73 -9.79 -7.20
C LYS A 387 -11.83 -8.26 -7.09
N ASP A 388 -12.46 -7.79 -6.02
CA ASP A 388 -12.77 -6.38 -5.81
C ASP A 388 -11.70 -5.62 -5.02
N LEU A 389 -10.66 -6.32 -4.54
CA LEU A 389 -9.58 -5.74 -3.73
C LEU A 389 -8.86 -4.57 -4.41
N PHE A 390 -8.80 -4.59 -5.74
CA PHE A 390 -8.10 -3.59 -6.55
C PHE A 390 -9.03 -2.49 -7.09
N LYS A 391 -10.31 -2.49 -6.70
CA LYS A 391 -11.21 -1.38 -7.07
C LYS A 391 -10.81 -0.12 -6.28
N PRO A 392 -10.73 1.07 -6.91
CA PRO A 392 -10.32 2.31 -6.24
C PRO A 392 -11.27 2.68 -5.10
N ALA A 393 -10.76 2.97 -3.90
CA ALA A 393 -11.53 3.39 -2.70
C ALA A 393 -12.00 4.84 -2.80
N GLU A 394 -12.92 5.11 -3.72
CA GLU A 394 -13.56 6.43 -3.84
C GLU A 394 -14.59 6.67 -2.74
N VAL A 395 -14.81 7.95 -2.43
CA VAL A 395 -15.84 8.41 -1.49
C VAL A 395 -17.21 7.88 -1.91
N GLY A 396 -17.86 7.12 -1.03
CA GLY A 396 -19.16 6.50 -1.28
C GLY A 396 -20.30 7.52 -1.22
N VAL A 397 -20.72 8.07 -2.37
CA VAL A 397 -21.84 9.02 -2.52
C VAL A 397 -22.74 8.67 -3.69
N SER A 398 -24.00 9.08 -3.58
CA SER A 398 -25.05 8.88 -4.58
C SER A 398 -25.66 10.21 -5.02
N GLY A 399 -26.18 10.25 -6.24
CA GLY A 399 -26.92 11.39 -6.77
C GLY A 399 -28.21 11.65 -5.98
N LYS A 400 -28.63 12.92 -5.98
CA LYS A 400 -29.77 13.43 -5.19
C LYS A 400 -31.11 12.72 -5.43
N ASN A 401 -31.29 12.10 -6.60
CA ASN A 401 -32.53 11.45 -7.02
C ASN A 401 -32.49 9.92 -6.84
N VAL A 402 -31.37 9.36 -6.37
CA VAL A 402 -31.32 7.93 -5.98
C VAL A 402 -32.37 7.69 -4.90
N LYS A 403 -33.19 6.67 -5.10
CA LYS A 403 -34.33 6.38 -4.22
C LYS A 403 -33.90 5.44 -3.09
N ILE A 404 -34.24 5.80 -1.87
CA ILE A 404 -33.97 5.03 -0.65
C ILE A 404 -35.28 4.51 -0.09
N LYS A 405 -35.26 3.26 0.38
CA LYS A 405 -36.43 2.65 1.00
C LYS A 405 -36.64 3.21 2.41
N THR A 406 -37.88 3.60 2.68
CA THR A 406 -38.34 4.06 3.99
C THR A 406 -39.59 3.29 4.41
N THR A 407 -40.05 3.51 5.64
CA THR A 407 -41.33 2.99 6.14
C THR A 407 -42.55 3.45 5.33
N PHE A 408 -42.41 4.51 4.53
CA PHE A 408 -43.48 5.05 3.68
C PHE A 408 -43.31 4.69 2.19
N GLY A 409 -42.29 3.89 1.85
CA GLY A 409 -41.94 3.56 0.47
C GLY A 409 -40.62 4.21 0.03
N PHE A 410 -40.39 4.29 -1.27
CA PHE A 410 -39.16 4.84 -1.84
C PHE A 410 -39.23 6.36 -1.96
N VAL A 411 -38.26 7.05 -1.36
CA VAL A 411 -38.13 8.51 -1.43
C VAL A 411 -36.75 8.89 -1.98
N PRO A 412 -36.62 10.03 -2.68
CA PRO A 412 -35.31 10.54 -3.09
C PRO A 412 -34.37 10.73 -1.89
N LEU A 413 -33.08 10.41 -2.08
CA LEU A 413 -32.05 10.59 -1.06
C LEU A 413 -31.94 12.06 -0.60
N SER A 414 -32.20 13.01 -1.50
CA SER A 414 -32.24 14.44 -1.17
C SER A 414 -33.39 14.88 -0.25
N ASP A 415 -34.36 14.01 0.05
CA ASP A 415 -35.41 14.28 1.03
C ASP A 415 -35.07 13.76 2.43
N ILE A 416 -34.05 12.90 2.55
CA ILE A 416 -33.60 12.37 3.83
C ILE A 416 -32.82 13.43 4.62
N ARG A 417 -33.08 13.53 5.91
CA ARG A 417 -32.44 14.49 6.83
C ARG A 417 -31.78 13.77 8.00
N LEU A 418 -30.81 14.45 8.61
CA LEU A 418 -30.24 14.02 9.88
C LEU A 418 -31.35 13.86 10.93
N PHE A 419 -31.26 12.80 11.75
CA PHE A 419 -32.24 12.39 12.76
C PHE A 419 -33.54 11.75 12.21
N ASP A 420 -33.70 11.59 10.90
CA ASP A 420 -34.83 10.84 10.35
C ASP A 420 -34.82 9.39 10.86
N LYS A 421 -36.00 8.84 11.19
CA LYS A 421 -36.15 7.49 11.75
C LYS A 421 -36.92 6.53 10.83
N HIS A 422 -37.05 6.91 9.56
CA HIS A 422 -37.91 6.23 8.60
C HIS A 422 -37.14 5.42 7.57
N VAL A 423 -35.82 5.60 7.44
CA VAL A 423 -34.97 4.75 6.60
C VAL A 423 -35.01 3.32 7.15
N VAL A 424 -35.09 2.33 6.28
CA VAL A 424 -35.14 0.91 6.70
C VAL A 424 -33.83 0.18 6.45
N ASN A 425 -33.51 -0.79 7.30
CA ASN A 425 -32.36 -1.69 7.14
C ASN A 425 -32.71 -2.85 6.18
N ARG A 426 -31.77 -3.80 5.99
CA ARG A 426 -31.98 -4.96 5.10
C ARG A 426 -33.13 -5.89 5.54
N TYR A 427 -33.51 -5.85 6.82
CA TYR A 427 -34.58 -6.66 7.40
C TYR A 427 -35.94 -5.95 7.35
N GLY A 428 -35.96 -4.69 6.87
CA GLY A 428 -37.15 -3.85 6.83
C GLY A 428 -37.45 -3.10 8.13
N ASP A 429 -36.57 -3.17 9.13
CA ASP A 429 -36.76 -2.44 10.38
C ASP A 429 -36.38 -0.97 10.20
N PRO A 430 -37.14 -0.02 10.78
CA PRO A 430 -36.78 1.39 10.79
C PRO A 430 -35.52 1.65 11.61
N GLN A 431 -34.71 2.59 11.15
CA GLN A 431 -33.46 3.01 11.79
C GLN A 431 -33.28 4.52 11.70
N GLN A 432 -32.45 5.07 12.59
CA GLN A 432 -32.12 6.49 12.61
C GLN A 432 -30.97 6.81 11.64
N VAL A 433 -31.08 7.96 10.98
CA VAL A 433 -29.99 8.61 10.24
C VAL A 433 -29.14 9.40 11.24
N LEU A 434 -27.93 8.91 11.46
CA LEU A 434 -26.93 9.48 12.37
C LEU A 434 -26.01 10.49 11.69
N GLY A 435 -25.96 10.50 10.36
CA GLY A 435 -25.11 11.43 9.62
C GLY A 435 -25.56 11.63 8.18
N VAL A 436 -25.24 12.80 7.63
CA VAL A 436 -25.45 13.15 6.23
C VAL A 436 -24.16 13.76 5.69
N ILE A 437 -23.71 13.25 4.56
CA ILE A 437 -22.48 13.65 3.88
C ILE A 437 -22.84 14.24 2.54
N HIS A 438 -22.17 15.33 2.20
CA HIS A 438 -22.13 15.86 0.84
C HIS A 438 -20.68 15.83 0.37
N ALA A 439 -20.41 15.29 -0.81
CA ALA A 439 -19.05 15.23 -1.36
C ALA A 439 -19.02 15.53 -2.86
N GLU A 440 -17.91 16.08 -3.33
CA GLU A 440 -17.64 16.26 -4.76
C GLU A 440 -17.17 14.96 -5.40
N VAL A 441 -17.59 14.77 -6.65
CA VAL A 441 -17.06 13.75 -7.55
C VAL A 441 -16.53 14.48 -8.78
N GLU A 442 -15.23 14.30 -9.04
CA GLU A 442 -14.55 14.92 -10.18
C GLU A 442 -14.70 14.09 -11.46
N ASN A 443 -14.48 14.74 -12.61
CA ASN A 443 -14.47 14.10 -13.94
C ASN A 443 -15.75 13.31 -14.24
N ALA A 444 -16.89 13.88 -13.83
CA ALA A 444 -18.17 13.22 -13.84
C ALA A 444 -19.22 14.04 -14.60
N GLN A 445 -20.27 13.37 -15.05
CA GLN A 445 -21.42 14.01 -15.69
C GLN A 445 -22.71 13.57 -14.99
N ASP A 446 -23.47 14.54 -14.47
CA ASP A 446 -24.80 14.31 -13.90
C ASP A 446 -25.89 14.69 -14.90
N THR A 447 -26.64 13.69 -15.37
CA THR A 447 -27.73 13.89 -16.35
C THR A 447 -29.11 13.98 -15.69
N ASP A 448 -29.35 13.24 -14.63
CA ASP A 448 -30.68 12.98 -14.07
C ASP A 448 -30.70 12.84 -12.54
N GLY A 449 -29.55 13.00 -11.88
CA GLY A 449 -29.37 12.82 -10.44
C GLY A 449 -29.44 11.36 -9.96
N VAL A 450 -29.44 10.38 -10.87
CA VAL A 450 -29.53 8.95 -10.57
C VAL A 450 -28.19 8.28 -10.93
N TRP A 451 -27.25 8.38 -10.01
CA TRP A 451 -25.91 7.81 -10.14
C TRP A 451 -25.36 7.47 -8.76
N HIS A 452 -24.34 6.64 -8.68
CA HIS A 452 -23.64 6.34 -7.44
C HIS A 452 -22.18 5.99 -7.72
N THR A 453 -21.28 6.37 -6.81
CA THR A 453 -19.90 5.87 -6.81
C THR A 453 -19.85 4.43 -6.31
N SER A 454 -18.63 3.89 -6.15
CA SER A 454 -18.43 2.49 -5.76
C SER A 454 -18.70 2.24 -4.27
N PHE A 455 -19.92 1.84 -3.93
CA PHE A 455 -20.30 1.39 -2.58
C PHE A 455 -19.94 -0.09 -2.33
N TYR A 456 -19.84 -0.48 -1.06
CA TYR A 456 -19.96 -1.89 -0.70
C TYR A 456 -21.43 -2.31 -0.73
N GLU A 457 -21.72 -3.42 -1.39
CA GLU A 457 -23.08 -3.91 -1.59
C GLU A 457 -23.18 -5.41 -1.33
N LEU A 458 -24.37 -5.86 -0.92
CA LEU A 458 -24.62 -7.26 -0.65
C LEU A 458 -25.09 -7.95 -1.94
N HIS A 459 -24.31 -8.90 -2.42
CA HIS A 459 -24.62 -9.72 -3.59
C HIS A 459 -24.40 -11.20 -3.27
N ASP A 460 -25.40 -12.06 -3.52
CA ASP A 460 -25.35 -13.50 -3.23
C ASP A 460 -24.82 -13.83 -1.81
N ASN A 461 -25.31 -13.11 -0.80
CA ASN A 461 -24.91 -13.25 0.60
C ASN A 461 -23.43 -12.92 0.90
N ALA A 462 -22.73 -12.28 -0.04
CA ALA A 462 -21.38 -11.75 0.14
C ALA A 462 -21.39 -10.23 -0.02
N TRP A 463 -20.69 -9.53 0.86
CA TRP A 463 -20.38 -8.12 0.64
C TRP A 463 -19.27 -8.02 -0.38
N ILE A 464 -19.57 -7.32 -1.47
CA ILE A 464 -18.65 -7.05 -2.58
C ILE A 464 -18.53 -5.55 -2.75
N ARG A 465 -17.57 -5.12 -3.57
CA ARG A 465 -17.50 -3.72 -3.96
C ARG A 465 -18.20 -3.50 -5.28
N GLY A 466 -19.29 -2.74 -5.26
CA GLY A 466 -20.08 -2.41 -6.44
C GLY A 466 -19.30 -1.59 -7.45
N ALA A 467 -19.75 -1.64 -8.70
CA ALA A 467 -19.23 -0.75 -9.74
C ALA A 467 -19.81 0.65 -9.57
N THR A 468 -19.08 1.67 -10.03
CA THR A 468 -19.61 3.03 -10.17
C THR A 468 -20.58 3.09 -11.36
N SER A 469 -21.69 3.82 -11.21
CA SER A 469 -22.59 4.19 -12.31
C SER A 469 -22.34 5.62 -12.82
N VAL A 470 -21.36 6.33 -12.23
CA VAL A 470 -20.97 7.66 -12.65
C VAL A 470 -20.44 7.64 -14.08
N LYS A 471 -21.03 8.47 -14.94
CA LYS A 471 -20.57 8.66 -16.32
C LYS A 471 -19.37 9.60 -16.33
N GLN A 472 -18.33 9.26 -17.09
CA GLN A 472 -17.16 10.13 -17.26
C GLN A 472 -17.57 11.44 -17.95
N GLY A 473 -17.08 12.55 -17.41
CA GLY A 473 -17.30 13.89 -17.91
C GLY A 473 -16.16 14.83 -17.53
N THR A 474 -16.37 16.13 -17.76
CA THR A 474 -15.43 17.19 -17.35
C THR A 474 -15.91 17.99 -16.16
N ASP A 475 -17.13 17.72 -15.68
CA ASP A 475 -17.78 18.50 -14.65
C ASP A 475 -17.46 17.95 -13.26
N MET A 476 -17.69 18.79 -12.26
CA MET A 476 -17.64 18.44 -10.86
C MET A 476 -19.06 18.38 -10.35
N ILE A 477 -19.48 17.20 -9.89
CA ILE A 477 -20.85 16.95 -9.42
C ILE A 477 -20.84 16.71 -7.91
N GLN A 478 -21.98 16.90 -7.25
CA GLN A 478 -22.10 16.70 -5.80
C GLN A 478 -23.07 15.55 -5.50
N GLY A 479 -22.60 14.62 -4.68
CA GLY A 479 -23.38 13.49 -4.19
C GLY A 479 -23.69 13.59 -2.70
N ILE A 480 -24.62 12.76 -2.27
CA ILE A 480 -25.07 12.63 -0.89
C ILE A 480 -24.78 11.21 -0.41
N SER A 481 -24.41 11.05 0.86
CA SER A 481 -24.36 9.76 1.54
C SER A 481 -24.93 9.88 2.94
N LEU A 482 -25.27 8.75 3.54
CA LEU A 482 -25.88 8.67 4.86
C LEU A 482 -24.98 7.89 5.81
N ILE A 483 -25.14 8.14 7.11
CA ILE A 483 -24.71 7.24 8.18
C ILE A 483 -25.96 6.81 8.93
N THR A 484 -26.12 5.51 9.15
CA THR A 484 -27.31 4.94 9.79
C THR A 484 -26.93 4.03 10.97
N ASP A 485 -27.88 3.76 11.86
CA ASP A 485 -27.65 2.91 13.05
C ASP A 485 -27.04 1.54 12.72
N THR A 486 -27.52 0.90 11.65
CA THR A 486 -27.03 -0.44 11.26
C THR A 486 -25.86 -0.41 10.28
N GLY A 487 -25.48 0.77 9.80
CA GLY A 487 -24.38 0.93 8.83
C GLY A 487 -24.75 0.57 7.39
N GLU A 488 -26.04 0.48 7.06
CA GLU A 488 -26.54 0.01 5.77
C GLU A 488 -27.97 0.46 5.53
N TYR A 489 -28.35 0.55 4.26
CA TYR A 489 -29.71 0.88 3.86
C TYR A 489 -30.03 0.29 2.48
N ILE A 490 -31.30 0.34 2.10
CA ILE A 490 -31.79 -0.21 0.83
C ILE A 490 -31.94 0.92 -0.18
N VAL A 491 -31.32 0.76 -1.35
CA VAL A 491 -31.48 1.62 -2.53
C VAL A 491 -32.29 0.90 -3.61
N TRP A 492 -33.05 1.66 -4.38
CA TRP A 492 -33.72 1.15 -5.56
C TRP A 492 -32.83 1.30 -6.79
N ASP A 493 -32.62 0.20 -7.49
CA ASP A 493 -31.92 0.19 -8.77
C ASP A 493 -32.91 0.30 -9.92
N ASP A 494 -32.89 1.44 -10.62
CA ASP A 494 -33.83 1.69 -11.70
C ASP A 494 -33.49 0.93 -12.99
N GLU A 495 -32.27 0.39 -13.15
CA GLU A 495 -31.89 -0.44 -14.30
C GLU A 495 -32.35 -1.89 -14.13
N THR A 496 -32.04 -2.48 -12.97
CA THR A 496 -32.37 -3.88 -12.68
C THR A 496 -33.77 -4.06 -12.11
N LYS A 497 -34.43 -2.95 -11.71
CA LYS A 497 -35.74 -2.93 -11.02
C LYS A 497 -35.73 -3.80 -9.76
N GLN A 498 -34.63 -3.76 -9.02
CA GLN A 498 -34.42 -4.54 -7.81
C GLN A 498 -33.94 -3.67 -6.65
N GLU A 499 -34.17 -4.17 -5.45
CA GLU A 499 -33.62 -3.59 -4.22
C GLU A 499 -32.17 -4.01 -4.07
N ARG A 500 -31.28 -3.05 -3.84
CA ARG A 500 -29.88 -3.29 -3.50
C ARG A 500 -29.63 -2.85 -2.07
N ILE A 501 -28.93 -3.69 -1.32
CA ILE A 501 -28.50 -3.37 0.04
C ILE A 501 -27.08 -2.85 -0.05
N VAL A 502 -26.88 -1.61 0.38
CA VAL A 502 -25.58 -0.95 0.34
C VAL A 502 -25.12 -0.60 1.75
N ARG A 503 -23.81 -0.57 1.96
CA ARG A 503 -23.21 -0.01 3.16
C ARG A 503 -23.32 1.50 3.12
N ASP A 504 -23.46 2.08 4.30
CA ASP A 504 -23.47 3.52 4.49
C ASP A 504 -22.06 4.11 4.38
N PHE A 505 -21.92 5.42 4.61
CA PHE A 505 -20.65 6.12 4.50
C PHE A 505 -19.55 5.61 5.43
N THR A 506 -19.89 4.88 6.49
CA THR A 506 -18.91 4.30 7.43
C THR A 506 -18.36 2.97 6.96
N GLU A 507 -18.92 2.39 5.89
CA GLU A 507 -18.57 1.12 5.24
C GLU A 507 -18.74 -0.14 6.12
N VAL A 508 -18.32 -0.12 7.39
CA VAL A 508 -18.43 -1.20 8.39
C VAL A 508 -19.45 -0.93 9.48
N GLY A 509 -20.09 0.23 9.43
CA GLY A 509 -21.11 0.67 10.38
C GLY A 509 -20.46 1.45 11.52
N HIS A 510 -21.14 2.49 11.97
CA HIS A 510 -20.61 3.40 13.00
C HIS A 510 -20.16 2.66 14.28
N GLN A 511 -20.78 1.53 14.60
CA GLN A 511 -20.43 0.70 15.76
C GLN A 511 -19.09 -0.03 15.61
N ASN A 512 -18.65 -0.31 14.38
CA ASN A 512 -17.41 -1.05 14.10
C ASN A 512 -16.30 -0.16 13.54
N ILE A 513 -16.59 1.11 13.22
CA ILE A 513 -15.61 2.00 12.59
C ILE A 513 -14.34 2.16 13.44
N HIS A 514 -14.44 2.16 14.77
CA HIS A 514 -13.28 2.20 15.68
C HIS A 514 -12.26 1.06 15.47
N LYS A 515 -12.67 -0.07 14.86
CA LYS A 515 -11.77 -1.19 14.56
C LYS A 515 -10.83 -0.89 13.39
N THR A 516 -11.10 0.13 12.59
CA THR A 516 -10.24 0.56 11.47
C THR A 516 -9.14 1.52 11.91
N TYR A 517 -9.27 2.15 13.09
CA TYR A 517 -8.40 3.26 13.51
C TYR A 517 -6.94 2.83 13.72
N SER A 518 -6.70 1.60 14.19
CA SER A 518 -5.33 1.10 14.35
C SER A 518 -4.61 0.97 13.01
N PHE A 519 -5.34 0.54 11.97
CA PHE A 519 -4.79 0.44 10.62
C PHE A 519 -4.40 1.84 10.10
N MET A 520 -5.28 2.83 10.29
CA MET A 520 -5.02 4.21 9.89
C MET A 520 -3.83 4.81 10.63
N SER A 521 -3.79 4.66 11.95
CA SER A 521 -2.67 5.12 12.78
C SER A 521 -1.33 4.49 12.35
N ASP A 522 -1.29 3.18 12.10
CA ASP A 522 -0.08 2.48 11.64
C ASP A 522 0.38 2.96 10.25
N ARG A 523 -0.56 3.31 9.37
CA ARG A 523 -0.25 3.81 8.02
C ARG A 523 0.33 5.21 8.08
N LEU A 524 -0.30 6.11 8.84
CA LEU A 524 0.15 7.50 9.00
C LEU A 524 1.54 7.59 9.64
N CYS A 525 1.89 6.67 10.56
CA CYS A 525 3.23 6.57 11.13
C CYS A 525 4.33 6.13 10.13
N LYS A 526 3.96 5.47 9.01
CA LYS A 526 4.90 5.02 7.99
C LYS A 526 5.22 6.09 6.97
N ASP A 527 4.26 6.94 6.61
CA ASP A 527 4.46 8.00 5.61
C ASP A 527 5.33 9.17 6.16
N GLN A 528 5.66 9.16 7.46
CA GLN A 528 6.59 10.09 8.10
C GLN A 528 8.06 9.59 8.13
N ARG A 529 8.37 8.38 7.63
CA ARG A 529 9.73 7.82 7.52
C ARG A 529 10.17 7.67 6.08
#